data_AF-A0A8J6QI71-F1
#
_entry.id   AF-A0A8J6QI71-F1
#
_cell.length_a   1.000
_cell.length_b   1.000
_cell.length_c   1.000
_cell.angle_alpha   90.00
_cell.angle_beta   90.00
_cell.angle_gamma   90.00
#
_symmetry.space_group_name_H-M   'P 1'
#
loop_
_entity.id
_entity.type
_entity.pdbx_description
1 polymer ?
#
loop_
_entity_poly.entity_id
_entity_poly.type
_entity_poly.pdbx_seq_one_letter_code
_entity_poly.pdbx_strand_id
1 'polypeptide(L)'
;MHSISLKEFKEYFDNQYMSLCLFANKYIGDLELAKDIVQDVFVKIWEDKITFKNENNIKTYLYASVKNKCLDYLKSKMYKSTAQLSDKDIQKMETEPFFLREVALVETSKIIHQAIETLPKKCAEILLLSIQEYSNQDIATELNISVNTVKAQKKIAYKKLKPILKEYFLFLVFALE
;
A
#
# COMPACT_ATOMS: atom_id res chain seq x y z
N MET A 1 -22.28 -7.46 -22.45
CA MET A 1 -21.26 -6.74 -21.65
C MET A 1 -21.72 -6.78 -20.21
N HIS A 2 -20.99 -7.48 -19.33
CA HIS A 2 -21.37 -7.56 -17.92
C HIS A 2 -20.97 -6.22 -17.27
N SER A 3 -21.96 -5.39 -16.94
CA SER A 3 -21.76 -4.22 -16.09
C SER A 3 -21.62 -4.71 -14.65
N ILE A 4 -20.53 -4.33 -13.97
CA ILE A 4 -20.28 -4.64 -12.56
C ILE A 4 -21.45 -4.10 -11.72
N SER A 5 -22.04 -4.93 -10.88
CA SER A 5 -23.12 -4.53 -9.98
C SER A 5 -22.60 -3.60 -8.88
N LEU A 6 -23.52 -2.85 -8.29
CA LEU A 6 -23.26 -1.92 -7.18
C LEU A 6 -22.60 -2.61 -5.97
N LYS A 7 -22.95 -3.88 -5.74
CA LYS A 7 -22.39 -4.71 -4.67
C LYS A 7 -20.95 -5.14 -4.99
N GLU A 8 -20.72 -5.66 -6.20
CA GLU A 8 -19.38 -6.06 -6.65
C GLU A 8 -18.42 -4.86 -6.70
N PHE A 9 -18.93 -3.70 -7.11
CA PHE A 9 -18.21 -2.44 -7.05
C PHE A 9 -17.78 -2.16 -5.60
N LYS A 10 -18.72 -2.11 -4.65
CA LYS A 10 -18.41 -1.83 -3.24
C LYS A 10 -17.40 -2.81 -2.64
N GLU A 11 -17.60 -4.11 -2.85
CA GLU A 11 -16.67 -5.14 -2.34
C GLU A 11 -15.26 -4.99 -2.90
N TYR A 12 -15.15 -4.63 -4.19
CA TYR A 12 -13.86 -4.31 -4.79
C TYR A 12 -13.23 -3.08 -4.13
N PHE A 13 -14.02 -2.02 -3.92
CA PHE A 13 -13.53 -0.79 -3.28
C PHE A 13 -13.05 -0.99 -1.86
N ASP A 14 -13.82 -1.70 -1.03
CA ASP A 14 -13.44 -1.99 0.35
C ASP A 14 -12.07 -2.70 0.41
N ASN A 15 -11.82 -3.61 -0.55
CA ASN A 15 -10.54 -4.31 -0.68
C ASN A 15 -9.38 -3.44 -1.21
N GLN A 16 -9.65 -2.38 -1.97
CA GLN A 16 -8.61 -1.49 -2.53
C GLN A 16 -8.41 -0.20 -1.73
N TYR A 17 -9.35 0.17 -0.86
CA TYR A 17 -9.37 1.46 -0.19
C TYR A 17 -8.08 1.74 0.57
N MET A 18 -7.64 0.80 1.42
CA MET A 18 -6.42 0.95 2.19
C MET A 18 -5.19 1.09 1.29
N SER A 19 -5.08 0.28 0.23
CA SER A 19 -3.98 0.37 -0.73
C SER A 19 -3.94 1.72 -1.43
N LEU A 20 -5.09 2.24 -1.87
CA LEU A 20 -5.17 3.55 -2.51
C LEU A 20 -4.85 4.68 -1.54
N CYS A 21 -5.23 4.57 -0.26
CA CYS A 21 -4.87 5.55 0.76
C CYS A 21 -3.36 5.56 1.02
N LEU A 22 -2.75 4.38 1.16
CA LEU A 22 -1.29 4.27 1.32
C LEU A 22 -0.55 4.79 0.09
N PHE A 23 -1.07 4.53 -1.11
CA PHE A 23 -0.54 5.05 -2.36
C PHE A 23 -0.65 6.58 -2.42
N ALA A 24 -1.81 7.16 -2.13
CA ALA A 24 -2.00 8.61 -2.07
C ALA A 24 -1.06 9.26 -1.04
N ASN A 25 -0.85 8.61 0.11
CA ASN A 25 0.07 9.07 1.15
C ASN A 25 1.54 9.14 0.68
N LYS A 26 1.95 8.35 -0.34
CA LYS A 26 3.29 8.47 -0.96
C LYS A 26 3.50 9.80 -1.70
N TYR A 27 2.42 10.45 -2.13
CA TYR A 27 2.46 11.78 -2.75
C TYR A 27 2.28 12.89 -1.71
N ILE A 28 1.32 12.70 -0.78
CA ILE A 28 0.82 13.76 0.08
C ILE A 28 1.56 13.85 1.41
N GLY A 29 2.02 12.73 1.96
CA GLY A 29 2.64 12.66 3.28
C GLY A 29 1.70 12.94 4.46
N ASP A 30 0.39 12.98 4.22
CA ASP A 30 -0.67 13.14 5.22
C ASP A 30 -1.74 12.08 4.94
N LEU A 31 -1.90 11.13 5.88
CA LEU A 31 -2.78 9.99 5.71
C LEU A 31 -4.26 10.37 5.78
N GLU A 32 -4.63 11.37 6.58
CA GLU A 32 -6.04 11.79 6.67
C GLU A 32 -6.47 12.45 5.36
N LEU A 33 -5.63 13.35 4.85
CA LEU A 33 -5.87 13.96 3.55
C LEU A 33 -5.83 12.93 2.40
N ALA A 34 -4.96 11.93 2.49
CA ALA A 34 -4.93 10.84 1.51
C ALA A 34 -6.26 10.06 1.48
N LYS A 35 -6.86 9.79 2.65
CA LYS A 35 -8.18 9.15 2.75
C LYS A 35 -9.27 9.99 2.10
N ASP A 36 -9.27 11.30 2.35
CA ASP A 36 -10.22 12.24 1.75
C ASP A 36 -10.12 12.23 0.22
N ILE A 37 -8.90 12.30 -0.32
CA ILE A 37 -8.66 12.25 -1.78
C ILE A 37 -9.20 10.95 -2.38
N VAL A 38 -8.97 9.80 -1.73
CA VAL A 38 -9.43 8.51 -2.23
C VAL A 38 -10.95 8.41 -2.16
N GLN A 39 -11.56 8.87 -1.07
CA GLN A 39 -13.01 8.90 -0.92
C GLN A 39 -13.67 9.74 -2.01
N ASP A 40 -13.11 10.91 -2.28
CA ASP A 40 -13.54 11.79 -3.35
C ASP A 40 -13.47 11.13 -4.75
N VAL A 41 -12.42 10.35 -5.02
CA VAL A 41 -12.33 9.59 -6.28
C VAL A 41 -13.46 8.57 -6.36
N PHE A 42 -13.79 7.90 -5.25
CA PHE A 42 -14.87 6.90 -5.23
C PHE A 42 -16.24 7.55 -5.44
N VAL A 43 -16.50 8.68 -4.77
CA VAL A 43 -17.72 9.48 -4.95
C VAL A 43 -17.86 9.89 -6.41
N LYS A 44 -16.79 10.38 -7.04
CA LYS A 44 -16.83 10.75 -8.46
C LYS A 44 -17.18 9.58 -9.38
N ILE A 45 -16.54 8.43 -9.18
CA ILE A 45 -16.82 7.23 -10.00
C ILE A 45 -18.29 6.80 -9.84
N TRP A 46 -18.82 6.92 -8.63
CA TRP A 46 -20.22 6.64 -8.33
C TRP A 46 -21.19 7.62 -9.01
N GLU A 47 -20.96 8.92 -8.86
CA GLU A 47 -21.80 9.98 -9.43
C GLU A 47 -21.80 9.94 -10.97
N ASP A 48 -20.62 9.76 -11.56
CA ASP A 48 -20.43 9.66 -13.02
C ASP A 48 -20.90 8.31 -13.58
N LYS A 49 -21.32 7.36 -12.72
CA LYS A 49 -21.77 6.00 -13.07
C LYS A 49 -20.80 5.28 -14.01
N ILE A 50 -19.50 5.42 -13.72
CA ILE A 50 -18.45 4.89 -14.59
C ILE A 50 -18.50 3.36 -14.58
N THR A 51 -18.58 2.76 -15.77
CA THR A 51 -18.59 1.31 -15.93
C THR A 51 -17.23 0.80 -16.39
N PHE A 52 -16.82 -0.36 -15.87
CA PHE A 52 -15.55 -0.99 -16.21
C PHE A 52 -15.76 -2.37 -16.83
N LYS A 53 -14.86 -2.76 -17.73
CA LYS A 53 -14.93 -4.05 -18.44
C LYS A 53 -14.47 -5.23 -17.60
N ASN A 54 -13.54 -5.00 -16.67
CA ASN A 54 -12.95 -5.99 -15.77
C ASN A 54 -12.23 -5.27 -14.61
N GLU A 55 -11.81 -6.04 -13.61
CA GLU A 55 -11.11 -5.53 -12.42
C GLU A 55 -9.78 -4.82 -12.72
N ASN A 56 -9.03 -5.27 -13.72
CA ASN A 56 -7.77 -4.60 -14.09
C ASN A 56 -8.03 -3.19 -14.60
N ASN A 57 -9.09 -2.99 -15.39
CA ASN A 57 -9.48 -1.65 -15.84
C ASN A 57 -9.90 -0.75 -14.65
N ILE A 58 -10.59 -1.30 -13.65
CA ILE A 58 -10.92 -0.57 -12.42
C ILE A 58 -9.63 -0.15 -11.72
N LYS A 59 -8.72 -1.11 -11.46
CA LYS A 59 -7.46 -0.87 -10.75
C LYS A 59 -6.64 0.24 -11.40
N THR A 60 -6.39 0.12 -12.70
CA THR A 60 -5.63 1.12 -13.47
C THR A 60 -6.29 2.49 -13.39
N TYR A 61 -7.61 2.55 -13.53
CA TYR A 61 -8.35 3.81 -13.44
C TYR A 61 -8.24 4.44 -12.04
N LEU A 62 -8.34 3.64 -10.98
CA LEU A 62 -8.26 4.13 -9.60
C LEU A 62 -6.90 4.71 -9.27
N TYR A 63 -5.83 3.98 -9.53
CA TYR A 63 -4.48 4.47 -9.28
C TYR A 63 -4.18 5.73 -10.09
N ALA A 64 -4.61 5.79 -11.36
CA ALA A 64 -4.45 6.98 -12.19
C ALA A 64 -5.27 8.18 -11.66
N SER A 65 -6.53 7.96 -11.26
CA SER A 65 -7.40 9.01 -10.75
C SER A 65 -6.92 9.56 -9.41
N VAL A 66 -6.47 8.69 -8.51
CA VAL A 66 -5.87 9.07 -7.22
C VAL A 66 -4.57 9.83 -7.45
N LYS A 67 -3.67 9.36 -8.34
CA LYS A 67 -2.45 10.08 -8.71
C LYS A 67 -2.78 11.51 -9.17
N ASN A 68 -3.71 11.64 -10.12
CA ASN A 68 -4.06 12.94 -10.69
C ASN A 68 -4.62 13.87 -9.61
N LYS A 69 -5.51 13.38 -8.75
CA LYS A 69 -6.09 14.18 -7.68
C LYS A 69 -5.05 14.60 -6.62
N CYS A 70 -4.09 13.74 -6.30
CA CYS A 70 -2.95 14.11 -5.46
C CYS A 70 -2.11 15.23 -6.10
N LEU A 71 -1.77 15.10 -7.39
CA LEU A 71 -0.99 16.10 -8.11
C LEU A 71 -1.72 17.44 -8.22
N ASP A 72 -3.03 17.43 -8.48
CA ASP A 72 -3.86 18.63 -8.52
C ASP A 72 -3.89 19.35 -7.18
N TYR A 73 -4.01 18.59 -6.08
CA TYR A 73 -3.92 19.12 -4.72
C TYR A 73 -2.54 19.76 -4.46
N LEU A 74 -1.45 19.04 -4.78
CA LEU A 74 -0.08 19.52 -4.55
C LEU A 74 0.22 20.80 -5.34
N LYS A 75 -0.18 20.84 -6.63
CA LYS A 75 -0.08 22.04 -7.46
C LYS A 75 -0.86 23.20 -6.87
N SER A 76 -2.14 22.99 -6.49
CA SER A 76 -2.93 24.05 -5.87
C SER A 76 -2.31 24.55 -4.57
N LYS A 77 -1.67 23.68 -3.78
CA LYS A 77 -1.01 24.07 -2.52
C LYS A 77 0.28 24.84 -2.77
N MET A 78 1.07 24.44 -3.76
CA MET A 78 2.27 25.17 -4.19
C MET A 78 1.95 26.57 -4.68
N TYR A 79 0.89 26.76 -5.46
CA TYR A 79 0.49 28.10 -5.91
C TYR A 79 -0.01 29.01 -4.78
N LYS A 80 -0.53 28.43 -3.68
CA LYS A 80 -1.16 29.17 -2.57
C LYS A 80 -0.24 29.39 -1.36
N SER A 81 0.96 28.80 -1.33
CA SER A 81 1.87 28.84 -0.17
C SER A 81 3.34 28.88 -0.62
N THR A 82 4.24 29.33 0.26
CA THR A 82 5.68 29.05 0.15
C THR A 82 5.94 27.57 0.48
N ALA A 83 5.33 26.67 -0.28
CA ALA A 83 5.35 25.24 -0.03
C ALA A 83 6.79 24.69 -0.06
N GLN A 84 7.06 23.69 0.77
CA GLN A 84 8.37 23.01 0.85
C GLN A 84 8.69 22.17 -0.41
N LEU A 85 7.71 21.91 -1.27
CA LEU A 85 7.88 21.16 -2.52
C LEU A 85 8.28 22.12 -3.63
N SER A 86 9.28 21.74 -4.41
CA SER A 86 9.70 22.47 -5.61
C SER A 86 8.96 21.95 -6.85
N ASP A 87 8.94 22.74 -7.92
CA ASP A 87 8.36 22.30 -9.21
C ASP A 87 9.04 21.01 -9.71
N LYS A 88 10.33 20.84 -9.41
CA LYS A 88 11.09 19.63 -9.76
C LYS A 88 10.58 18.39 -9.02
N ASP A 89 10.14 18.54 -7.77
CA ASP A 89 9.59 17.43 -6.99
C ASP A 89 8.25 16.96 -7.57
N ILE A 90 7.37 17.90 -7.94
CA ILE A 90 6.11 17.57 -8.61
C ILE A 90 6.37 16.92 -9.97
N GLN A 91 7.25 17.49 -10.79
CA GLN A 91 7.59 16.91 -12.11
C GLN A 91 8.10 15.48 -11.99
N LYS A 92 8.90 15.17 -10.95
CA LYS A 92 9.33 13.79 -10.67
C LYS A 92 8.14 12.89 -10.35
N MET A 93 7.20 13.34 -9.53
CA MET A 93 5.99 12.59 -9.16
C MET A 93 5.03 12.36 -10.33
N GLU A 94 5.05 13.22 -11.35
CA GLU A 94 4.25 13.06 -12.57
C GLU A 94 4.76 11.94 -13.48
N THR A 95 6.04 11.57 -13.35
CA THR A 95 6.68 10.61 -14.25
C THR A 95 6.09 9.20 -14.10
N GLU A 96 5.99 8.49 -15.23
CA GLU A 96 5.52 7.10 -15.25
C GLU A 96 6.38 6.16 -14.39
N PRO A 97 7.72 6.26 -14.35
CA PRO A 97 8.53 5.43 -13.46
C PRO A 97 8.23 5.63 -11.97
N PHE A 98 7.97 6.88 -11.54
CA PHE A 98 7.56 7.14 -10.16
C PHE A 98 6.20 6.49 -9.86
N PHE A 99 5.23 6.71 -10.74
CA PHE A 99 3.90 6.12 -10.62
C PHE A 99 3.95 4.60 -10.49
N LEU A 100 4.61 3.92 -11.44
CA LEU A 100 4.72 2.45 -11.45
C LEU A 100 5.45 1.92 -10.21
N ARG A 101 6.49 2.62 -9.75
CA ARG A 101 7.20 2.25 -8.51
C ARG A 101 6.26 2.29 -7.31
N GLU A 102 5.53 3.37 -7.11
CA GLU A 102 4.66 3.51 -5.93
C GLU A 102 3.48 2.52 -5.97
N VAL A 103 2.91 2.25 -7.15
CA VAL A 103 1.91 1.18 -7.31
C VAL A 103 2.51 -0.18 -6.95
N ALA A 104 3.69 -0.50 -7.47
CA ALA A 104 4.35 -1.79 -7.21
C ALA A 104 4.68 -1.97 -5.72
N LEU A 105 5.13 -0.92 -5.03
CA LEU A 105 5.42 -0.96 -3.59
C LEU A 105 4.17 -1.28 -2.76
N VAL A 106 3.06 -0.59 -3.02
CA VAL A 106 1.80 -0.79 -2.29
C VAL A 106 1.22 -2.18 -2.55
N GLU A 107 1.20 -2.62 -3.81
CA GLU A 107 0.68 -3.94 -4.17
C GLU A 107 1.54 -5.07 -3.63
N THR A 108 2.86 -4.94 -3.68
CA THR A 108 3.79 -5.91 -3.10
C THR A 108 3.62 -5.98 -1.58
N SER A 109 3.50 -4.82 -0.92
CA SER A 109 3.25 -4.74 0.53
C SER A 109 1.94 -5.46 0.88
N LYS A 110 0.86 -5.22 0.14
CA LYS A 110 -0.42 -5.94 0.33
C LYS A 110 -0.26 -7.46 0.24
N ILE A 111 0.41 -7.95 -0.79
CA ILE A 111 0.69 -9.40 -0.98
C ILE A 111 1.48 -9.96 0.22
N ILE A 112 2.49 -9.24 0.67
CA ILE A 112 3.32 -9.63 1.83
C ILE A 112 2.47 -9.69 3.10
N HIS A 113 1.67 -8.66 3.38
CA HIS A 113 0.81 -8.61 4.56
C HIS A 113 -0.20 -9.77 4.55
N GLN A 114 -0.88 -10.01 3.43
CA GLN A 114 -1.80 -11.14 3.28
C GLN A 114 -1.11 -12.50 3.49
N ALA A 115 0.13 -12.65 3.02
CA ALA A 115 0.88 -13.87 3.25
C ALA A 115 1.25 -14.03 4.74
N ILE A 116 1.60 -12.95 5.43
CA ILE A 116 1.89 -12.95 6.87
C ILE A 116 0.66 -13.38 7.69
N GLU A 117 -0.55 -12.96 7.29
CA GLU A 117 -1.81 -13.37 7.95
C GLU A 117 -2.04 -14.89 7.91
N THR A 118 -1.43 -15.62 6.98
CA THR A 118 -1.51 -17.10 6.92
C THR A 118 -0.61 -17.81 7.95
N LEU A 119 0.27 -17.07 8.62
CA LEU A 119 1.21 -17.64 9.58
C LEU A 119 0.55 -17.91 10.94
N PRO A 120 1.10 -18.85 11.74
CA PRO A 120 0.74 -18.96 13.15
C PRO A 120 0.97 -17.61 13.87
N LYS A 121 0.05 -17.25 14.77
CA LYS A 121 -0.01 -15.93 15.44
C LYS A 121 1.35 -15.38 15.88
N LYS A 122 2.16 -16.18 16.58
CA LYS A 122 3.48 -15.76 17.07
C LYS A 122 4.49 -15.45 15.95
N CYS A 123 4.45 -16.19 14.85
CA CYS A 123 5.31 -15.94 13.69
C CYS A 123 4.90 -14.64 12.98
N ALA A 124 3.58 -14.43 12.84
CA ALA A 124 3.03 -13.22 12.22
C ALA A 124 3.38 -11.97 13.03
N GLU A 125 3.15 -12.00 14.35
CA GLU A 125 3.45 -10.91 15.29
C GLU A 125 4.93 -10.49 15.23
N ILE A 126 5.85 -11.46 15.28
CA ILE A 126 7.29 -11.20 15.16
C ILE A 126 7.65 -10.56 13.81
N LEU A 127 7.06 -11.02 12.70
CA LEU A 127 7.34 -10.43 11.39
C LEU A 127 6.76 -9.03 11.25
N LEU A 128 5.56 -8.77 11.76
CA LEU A 128 4.95 -7.44 11.72
C LEU A 128 5.78 -6.41 12.49
N LEU A 129 6.26 -6.76 13.68
CA LEU A 129 7.17 -5.89 14.44
C LEU A 129 8.49 -5.65 13.70
N SER A 130 8.98 -6.66 12.98
CA SER A 130 10.23 -6.51 12.21
C SER A 130 10.06 -5.58 11.01
N ILE A 131 8.89 -5.59 10.37
CA ILE A 131 8.55 -4.64 9.29
C ILE A 131 8.43 -3.21 9.81
N GLN A 132 8.09 -3.06 11.10
CA GLN A 132 8.11 -1.77 11.81
C GLN A 132 9.51 -1.39 12.31
N GLU A 133 10.56 -2.01 11.77
CA GLU A 133 11.98 -1.73 12.07
C GLU A 133 12.41 -2.04 13.51
N TYR A 134 11.63 -2.84 14.27
CA TYR A 134 12.06 -3.31 15.59
C TYR A 134 13.21 -4.31 15.44
N SER A 135 14.28 -4.13 16.23
CA SER A 135 15.38 -5.08 16.24
C SER A 135 14.95 -6.41 16.87
N ASN A 136 15.71 -7.47 16.60
CA ASN A 136 15.46 -8.76 17.27
C ASN A 136 15.52 -8.65 18.80
N GLN A 137 16.25 -7.67 19.33
CA GLN A 137 16.35 -7.42 20.77
C GLN A 137 15.11 -6.72 21.30
N ASP A 138 14.59 -5.72 20.57
CA ASP A 138 13.37 -5.00 20.94
C ASP A 138 12.17 -5.95 20.91
N ILE A 139 12.05 -6.77 19.86
CA ILE A 139 10.99 -7.79 19.74
C ILE A 139 11.07 -8.80 20.89
N ALA A 140 12.27 -9.26 21.24
CA ALA A 140 12.46 -10.19 22.35
C ALA A 140 11.99 -9.60 23.68
N THR A 141 12.28 -8.31 23.88
CA THR A 141 11.89 -7.55 25.08
C THR A 141 10.38 -7.34 25.12
N GLU A 142 9.80 -6.83 24.03
CA GLU A 142 8.36 -6.55 23.89
C GLU A 142 7.51 -7.81 24.11
N LEU A 143 7.92 -8.93 23.52
CA LEU A 143 7.17 -10.19 23.60
C LEU A 143 7.58 -11.07 24.79
N ASN A 144 8.51 -10.61 25.63
CA ASN A 144 9.07 -11.35 26.77
C ASN A 144 9.53 -12.78 26.41
N ILE A 145 10.35 -12.90 25.36
CA ILE A 145 10.94 -14.15 24.86
C ILE A 145 12.45 -14.00 24.63
N SER A 146 13.16 -15.10 24.41
CA SER A 146 14.59 -15.01 24.07
C SER A 146 14.79 -14.51 22.63
N VAL A 147 15.90 -13.79 22.38
CA VAL A 147 16.33 -13.41 21.02
C VAL A 147 16.49 -14.63 20.11
N ASN A 148 16.91 -15.77 20.67
CA ASN A 148 17.00 -17.04 19.94
C ASN A 148 15.61 -17.55 19.51
N THR A 149 14.60 -17.37 20.36
CA THR A 149 13.21 -17.66 20.03
C THR A 149 12.74 -16.76 18.88
N VAL A 150 13.05 -15.46 18.89
CA VAL A 150 12.74 -14.54 17.77
C VAL A 150 13.34 -15.05 16.46
N LYS A 151 14.65 -15.35 16.46
CA LYS A 151 15.36 -15.87 15.27
C LYS A 151 14.76 -17.20 14.77
N ALA A 152 14.42 -18.11 15.68
CA ALA A 152 13.80 -19.39 15.34
C ALA A 152 12.42 -19.21 14.70
N GLN A 153 11.59 -18.32 15.26
CA GLN A 153 10.27 -18.00 14.71
C GLN A 153 10.35 -17.32 13.35
N LYS A 154 11.29 -16.39 13.14
CA LYS A 154 11.57 -15.78 11.82
C LYS A 154 11.95 -16.84 10.79
N LYS A 155 12.82 -17.79 11.15
CA LYS A 155 13.21 -18.90 10.27
C LYS A 155 12.02 -19.77 9.87
N ILE A 156 11.11 -20.07 10.80
CA ILE A 156 9.87 -20.81 10.52
C ILE A 156 8.97 -20.01 9.58
N ALA A 157 8.81 -18.72 9.84
CA ALA A 157 8.01 -17.82 9.02
C ALA A 157 8.54 -17.76 7.58
N TYR A 158 9.84 -17.53 7.38
CA TYR A 158 10.47 -17.51 6.07
C TYR A 158 10.30 -18.82 5.31
N LYS A 159 10.45 -19.98 5.99
CA LYS A 159 10.24 -21.28 5.36
C LYS A 159 8.80 -21.45 4.85
N LYS A 160 7.81 -20.92 5.57
CA LYS A 160 6.39 -20.93 5.16
C LYS A 160 6.09 -19.91 4.07
N LEU A 161 6.63 -18.70 4.16
CA LEU A 161 6.34 -17.60 3.22
C LEU A 161 7.05 -17.77 1.87
N LYS A 162 8.23 -18.39 1.83
CA LYS A 162 8.99 -18.57 0.59
C LYS A 162 8.19 -19.21 -0.56
N PRO A 163 7.48 -20.34 -0.39
CA PRO A 163 6.66 -20.91 -1.46
C PRO A 163 5.41 -20.07 -1.80
N ILE A 164 4.89 -19.28 -0.86
CA ILE A 164 3.71 -18.43 -1.05
C ILE A 164 4.07 -17.19 -1.87
N LEU A 165 5.16 -16.51 -1.48
CA LEU A 165 5.57 -15.23 -2.06
C LEU A 165 6.37 -15.38 -3.36
N LYS A 166 7.02 -16.52 -3.61
CA LYS A 166 7.81 -16.76 -4.83
C LYS A 166 8.79 -15.60 -5.12
N GLU A 167 8.59 -14.87 -6.22
CA GLU A 167 9.40 -13.70 -6.61
C GLU A 167 9.30 -12.53 -5.61
N TYR A 168 8.16 -12.37 -4.94
CA TYR A 168 7.95 -11.35 -3.90
C TYR A 168 8.72 -11.65 -2.61
N PHE A 169 9.27 -12.86 -2.45
CA PHE A 169 10.04 -13.21 -1.26
C PHE A 169 11.31 -12.37 -1.10
N LEU A 170 11.93 -11.94 -2.20
CA LEU A 170 13.11 -11.06 -2.15
C LEU A 170 12.75 -9.70 -1.56
N PHE A 171 11.59 -9.14 -1.90
CA PHE A 171 11.12 -7.88 -1.33
C PHE A 171 10.88 -7.99 0.17
N LEU A 172 10.35 -9.12 0.66
CA LEU A 172 10.21 -9.38 2.09
C LEU A 172 11.58 -9.39 2.79
N VAL A 173 12.60 -10.02 2.19
CA VAL A 173 13.95 -10.06 2.77
C VAL A 173 14.53 -8.65 2.85
N PHE A 174 14.46 -7.87 1.78
CA PHE A 174 14.94 -6.47 1.78
C PHE A 174 14.17 -5.56 2.74
N ALA A 175 12.88 -5.82 2.99
CA ALA A 175 12.08 -5.05 3.95
C ALA A 175 12.36 -5.42 5.42
N LEU A 176 13.14 -6.47 5.68
CA LEU A 176 13.42 -7.02 7.00
C LEU A 176 14.91 -6.98 7.39
N GLU A 177 15.77 -6.51 6.49
CA GLU A 177 17.19 -6.19 6.72
C GLU A 177 17.33 -4.79 7.29
#